data_AF-A0A1Z5JUI1-F1
#
_entry.id   AF-A0A1Z5JUI1-F1
#
_cell.length_a   1.000
_cell.length_b   1.000
_cell.length_c   1.000
_cell.angle_alpha   90.00
_cell.angle_beta   90.00
_cell.angle_gamma   90.00
#
_symmetry.space_group_name_H-M   'P 1'
#
loop_
_entity.id
_entity.type
_entity.pdbx_description
1 polymer ?
#
loop_
_entity_poly.entity_id
_entity_poly.type
_entity_poly.pdbx_seq_one_letter_code
_entity_poly.pdbx_strand_id
1 'polypeptide(L)'
;MGESVDEVNIDEPVPVVQALKTAIAGNPKLTYLDLSGIQHLFHWGMYYNEIFQAVEVHEQLRTIIVEDYPPQYQCGDDPFVYPHQLDYTSLERMLFRNHNVTLMDRSGKIWSNGTSVDRLYAMHRLYHGSRSLVKEHSLVLRPLFVASALIQSASNNFQLAGLLLSDHVDTLCELIHHADFEQIAGPTAAVMEEVSSPTSGDVSKICLKRKAELQPSHEAKKALT
;
A
#
# COMPACT_ATOMS: atom_id res chain seq x y z
N MET A 1 55.97 20.44 23.12
CA MET A 1 54.78 19.62 23.37
C MET A 1 53.67 20.23 22.54
N GLY A 2 53.48 19.76 21.32
CA GLY A 2 52.33 20.09 20.50
C GLY A 2 51.33 18.97 20.67
N GLU A 3 50.18 19.26 21.26
CA GLU A 3 49.03 18.36 21.25
C GLU A 3 48.60 18.19 19.80
N SER A 4 48.78 16.98 19.27
CA SER A 4 48.17 16.56 18.03
C SER A 4 46.66 16.57 18.24
N VAL A 5 45.99 17.57 17.68
CA VAL A 5 44.54 17.58 17.56
C VAL A 5 44.18 16.39 16.69
N ASP A 6 43.48 15.42 17.28
CA ASP A 6 42.92 14.27 16.56
C ASP A 6 42.11 14.82 15.38
N GLU A 7 42.63 14.57 14.18
CA GLU A 7 41.96 14.87 12.93
C GLU A 7 40.75 13.94 12.87
N VAL A 8 39.61 14.44 13.34
CA VAL A 8 38.33 13.73 13.27
C VAL A 8 38.12 13.39 11.80
N ASN A 9 38.15 12.11 11.46
CA ASN A 9 37.87 11.64 10.11
C ASN A 9 36.40 11.94 9.79
N ILE A 10 36.15 13.11 9.18
CA ILE A 10 34.80 13.61 8.84
C ILE A 10 34.12 12.73 7.78
N ASP A 11 34.88 11.85 7.11
CA ASP A 11 34.37 11.04 6.01
C ASP A 11 33.49 9.85 6.43
N GLU A 12 33.39 9.54 7.72
CA GLU A 12 32.51 8.48 8.20
C GLU A 12 31.26 9.06 8.87
N PRO A 13 30.10 9.13 8.18
CA PRO A 13 28.86 9.68 8.74
C PRO A 13 28.21 8.80 9.83
N VAL A 14 28.85 7.70 10.23
CA VAL A 14 28.34 6.78 11.25
C VAL A 14 27.95 7.50 12.55
N PRO A 15 28.75 8.43 13.12
CA PRO A 15 28.35 9.16 14.31
C PRO A 15 27.12 10.03 14.08
N VAL A 16 27.00 10.65 12.90
CA VAL A 16 25.85 11.48 12.50
C VAL A 16 24.59 10.62 12.39
N VAL A 17 24.69 9.44 11.77
CA VAL A 17 23.57 8.50 11.63
C VAL A 17 23.12 7.97 13.00
N GLN A 18 24.05 7.61 13.89
CA GLN A 18 23.67 7.17 15.25
C GLN A 18 23.05 8.31 16.08
N ALA A 19 23.58 9.53 15.96
CA ALA A 19 23.00 10.70 16.61
C ALA A 19 21.58 10.98 16.08
N LEU A 20 21.37 10.89 14.77
CA LEU A 20 20.07 11.06 14.13
C LEU A 20 19.06 10.00 14.60
N LYS A 21 19.45 8.72 14.63
CA LYS A 21 18.59 7.63 15.14
C LYS A 21 18.21 7.87 16.60
N THR A 22 19.17 8.28 17.42
CA THR A 22 18.94 8.61 18.83
C THR A 22 17.99 9.79 18.97
N ALA A 23 18.13 10.82 18.14
CA ALA A 23 17.25 11.99 18.13
C ALA A 23 15.82 11.63 17.72
N ILE A 24 15.64 10.78 16.71
CA ILE A 24 14.33 10.27 16.28
C ILE A 24 13.68 9.48 17.44
N ALA A 25 14.40 8.52 18.03
CA ALA A 25 13.88 7.70 19.12
C ALA A 25 13.59 8.50 20.40
N GLY A 26 14.42 9.50 20.71
CA GLY A 26 14.31 10.33 21.91
C GLY A 26 13.25 11.43 21.83
N ASN A 27 12.68 11.69 20.65
CA ASN A 27 11.69 12.74 20.45
C ASN A 27 10.33 12.17 20.06
N PRO A 28 9.51 11.68 21.01
CA PRO A 28 8.23 11.04 20.72
C PRO A 28 7.19 11.97 20.07
N LYS A 29 7.43 13.29 20.09
CA LYS A 29 6.56 14.31 19.48
C LYS A 29 7.03 14.70 18.08
N LEU A 30 8.07 14.08 17.54
CA LEU A 30 8.56 14.37 16.20
C LEU A 30 7.52 13.96 15.16
N THR A 31 6.98 14.94 14.44
CA THR A 31 5.97 14.73 13.38
C THR A 31 6.55 14.90 11.97
N TYR A 32 7.69 15.57 11.87
CA TYR A 32 8.30 16.00 10.61
C TYR A 32 9.82 15.87 10.69
N LEU A 33 10.43 15.21 9.70
CA LEU A 33 11.88 15.01 9.60
C LEU A 33 12.34 15.44 8.20
N ASP A 34 13.19 16.47 8.12
CA ASP A 34 13.76 16.92 6.84
C ASP A 34 15.25 16.58 6.77
N LEU A 35 15.60 15.74 5.80
CA LEU A 35 16.98 15.33 5.52
C LEU A 35 17.51 15.91 4.22
N SER A 36 16.70 16.67 3.47
CA SER A 36 17.04 17.14 2.14
C SER A 36 18.27 18.06 2.13
N GLY A 37 18.41 18.92 3.15
CA GLY A 37 19.52 19.87 3.26
C GLY A 37 20.89 19.27 3.57
N ILE A 38 20.98 17.99 3.93
CA ILE A 38 22.24 17.37 4.38
C ILE A 38 22.69 16.23 3.46
N GLN A 39 21.97 15.98 2.36
CA GLN A 39 22.23 14.82 1.49
C GLN A 39 23.53 14.90 0.71
N HIS A 40 23.91 16.11 0.31
CA HIS A 40 25.17 16.36 -0.39
C HIS A 40 26.41 16.28 0.52
N LEU A 41 26.22 16.23 1.84
CA LEU A 41 27.33 16.17 2.79
C LEU A 41 27.84 14.74 2.99
N PHE A 42 27.00 13.73 2.74
CA PHE A 42 27.33 12.33 3.06
C PHE A 42 26.74 11.37 2.03
N HIS A 43 27.33 10.18 1.91
CA HIS A 43 26.77 9.10 1.07
C HIS A 43 25.63 8.39 1.82
N TRP A 44 24.45 9.04 1.90
CA TRP A 44 23.31 8.56 2.69
C TRP A 44 22.72 7.23 2.22
N GLY A 45 23.02 6.81 0.99
CA GLY A 45 22.38 5.66 0.38
C GLY A 45 22.45 4.39 1.21
N MET A 46 23.61 4.12 1.81
CA MET A 46 23.81 2.97 2.69
C MET A 46 23.16 3.11 4.08
N TYR A 47 22.86 4.34 4.51
CA TYR A 47 22.33 4.63 5.84
C TYR A 47 20.81 4.81 5.89
N TYR A 48 20.14 4.98 4.74
CA TYR A 48 18.68 5.06 4.70
C TYR A 48 18.01 3.86 5.36
N ASN A 49 18.56 2.65 5.20
CA ASN A 49 18.04 1.47 5.87
C ASN A 49 18.03 1.62 7.40
N GLU A 50 19.10 2.14 7.99
CA GLU A 50 19.19 2.34 9.44
C GLU A 50 18.28 3.48 9.94
N ILE A 51 18.19 4.56 9.18
CA ILE A 51 17.31 5.69 9.50
C ILE A 51 15.86 5.24 9.44
N PHE A 52 15.48 4.51 8.38
CA PHE A 52 14.14 3.98 8.23
C PHE A 52 13.79 2.97 9.33
N GLN A 53 14.74 2.17 9.83
CA GLN A 53 14.48 1.32 11.01
C GLN A 53 14.10 2.13 12.26
N ALA A 54 14.73 3.28 12.50
CA ALA A 54 14.35 4.15 13.61
C ALA A 54 12.95 4.76 13.42
N VAL A 55 12.56 5.01 12.17
CA VAL A 55 11.24 5.53 11.79
C VAL A 55 10.15 4.47 11.92
N GLU A 56 10.45 3.20 11.64
CA GLU A 56 9.47 2.10 11.62
C GLU A 56 8.66 2.01 12.92
N VAL A 57 9.26 2.35 14.06
CA VAL A 57 8.63 2.29 15.39
C VAL A 57 8.11 3.64 15.88
N HIS A 58 8.27 4.72 15.11
CA HIS A 58 7.95 6.06 15.56
C HIS A 58 6.46 6.40 15.36
N GLU A 59 5.71 6.45 16.47
CA GLU A 59 4.24 6.55 16.45
C GLU A 59 3.69 7.89 15.91
N GLN A 60 4.41 8.99 16.11
CA GLN A 60 3.94 10.34 15.76
C GLN A 60 4.54 10.92 14.48
N LEU A 61 5.53 10.24 13.88
CA LEU A 61 6.20 10.75 12.69
C LEU A 61 5.27 10.57 11.49
N ARG A 62 5.12 11.62 10.68
CA ARG A 62 4.18 11.65 9.55
C ARG A 62 4.87 11.94 8.23
N THR A 63 5.90 12.78 8.26
CA THR A 63 6.56 13.24 7.04
C THR A 63 8.06 13.11 7.16
N ILE A 64 8.65 12.54 6.12
CA ILE A 64 10.10 12.52 5.92
C ILE A 64 10.39 13.16 4.57
N ILE A 65 11.26 14.16 4.55
CA ILE A 65 11.72 14.80 3.31
C ILE A 65 13.11 14.31 2.98
N VAL A 66 13.28 13.82 1.76
CA VAL A 66 14.57 13.44 1.17
C VAL A 66 14.68 14.06 -0.22
N GLU A 67 15.84 14.64 -0.54
CA GLU A 67 16.06 15.32 -1.82
C GLU A 67 16.11 14.35 -2.99
N ASP A 68 16.82 13.23 -2.83
CA ASP A 68 16.92 12.18 -3.84
C ASP A 68 16.65 10.80 -3.23
N TYR A 69 15.68 10.07 -3.80
CA TYR A 69 15.41 8.68 -3.44
C TYR A 69 14.89 7.82 -4.62
N PRO A 70 15.33 6.56 -4.76
CA PRO A 70 16.43 5.96 -4.03
C PRO A 70 17.76 6.60 -4.46
N PRO A 71 18.78 6.51 -3.60
CA PRO A 71 20.10 7.07 -3.88
C PRO A 71 20.58 6.60 -5.25
N GLN A 72 20.86 7.54 -6.15
CA GLN A 72 21.51 7.23 -7.41
C GLN A 72 22.98 6.97 -7.08
N TYR A 73 23.37 5.70 -7.01
CA TYR A 73 24.79 5.36 -7.00
C TYR A 73 25.33 5.76 -8.37
N GLN A 74 26.02 6.90 -8.45
CA GLN A 74 26.85 7.22 -9.59
C GLN A 74 27.94 6.16 -9.64
N CYS A 75 27.71 5.06 -10.35
CA CYS A 75 28.81 4.25 -10.83
C CYS A 75 29.55 5.15 -11.82
N GLY A 76 30.70 5.68 -11.37
CA GLY A 76 31.40 6.76 -12.04
C GLY A 76 31.64 6.44 -13.51
N ASP A 77 31.40 7.43 -14.38
CA ASP A 77 31.71 7.57 -15.83
C ASP A 77 31.69 6.33 -16.75
N ASP A 78 31.32 5.14 -16.28
CA ASP A 78 31.35 3.91 -17.04
C ASP A 78 29.97 3.74 -17.69
N PRO A 79 29.85 4.00 -19.01
CA PRO A 79 28.60 3.93 -19.74
C PRO A 79 28.05 2.50 -19.84
N PHE A 80 28.77 1.48 -19.36
CA PHE A 80 28.37 0.08 -19.38
C PHE A 80 27.81 -0.44 -18.05
N VAL A 81 27.83 0.36 -16.97
CA VAL A 81 27.10 -0.02 -15.77
C VAL A 81 25.61 0.21 -16.03
N TYR A 82 24.91 -0.89 -16.33
CA TYR A 82 23.46 -0.96 -16.48
C TYR A 82 22.74 -0.07 -15.47
N PRO A 83 21.58 0.54 -15.83
CA PRO A 83 20.80 1.33 -14.90
C PRO A 83 20.55 0.48 -13.65
N HIS A 84 21.24 0.81 -12.56
CA HIS A 84 21.07 0.10 -11.30
C HIS A 84 19.58 0.13 -10.99
N GLN A 85 19.00 -1.06 -10.84
CA GLN A 85 17.61 -1.18 -10.46
C GLN A 85 17.43 -0.42 -9.15
N LEU A 86 16.64 0.66 -9.21
CA LEU A 86 16.37 1.53 -8.08
C LEU A 86 15.84 0.68 -6.92
N ASP A 87 16.59 0.61 -5.82
CA ASP A 87 16.25 -0.22 -4.68
C ASP A 87 15.32 0.52 -3.71
N TYR A 88 14.04 0.15 -3.75
CA TYR A 88 12.99 0.68 -2.89
C TYR A 88 12.72 -0.21 -1.67
N THR A 89 13.44 -1.32 -1.47
CA THR A 89 13.12 -2.33 -0.44
C THR A 89 13.08 -1.76 0.97
N SER A 90 14.01 -0.86 1.29
CA SER A 90 14.05 -0.21 2.60
C SER A 90 12.83 0.70 2.82
N LEU A 91 12.41 1.45 1.79
CA LEU A 91 11.19 2.28 1.85
C LEU A 91 9.94 1.40 1.98
N GLU A 92 9.83 0.35 1.18
CA GLU A 92 8.69 -0.57 1.23
C GLU A 92 8.55 -1.20 2.62
N ARG A 93 9.66 -1.65 3.22
CA ARG A 93 9.65 -2.21 4.58
C ARG A 93 9.23 -1.17 5.61
N MET A 94 9.75 0.05 5.51
CA MET A 94 9.41 1.15 6.40
C MET A 94 7.91 1.47 6.32
N LEU A 95 7.38 1.63 5.11
CA LEU A 95 5.97 1.92 4.89
C LEU A 95 5.09 0.77 5.39
N PHE A 96 5.45 -0.47 5.10
CA PHE A 96 4.71 -1.64 5.56
C PHE A 96 4.59 -1.70 7.09
N ARG A 97 5.62 -1.29 7.82
CA ARG A 97 5.63 -1.27 9.30
C ARG A 97 5.03 -0.01 9.89
N ASN A 98 5.26 1.15 9.27
CA ASN A 98 4.75 2.44 9.73
C ASN A 98 3.79 3.05 8.70
N HIS A 99 2.50 2.77 8.91
CA HIS A 99 1.41 3.23 8.06
C HIS A 99 1.08 4.74 8.21
N ASN A 100 1.78 5.46 9.09
CA ASN A 100 1.53 6.88 9.31
C ASN A 100 2.49 7.79 8.55
N VAL A 101 3.58 7.23 8.00
CA VAL A 101 4.66 8.01 7.40
C VAL A 101 4.49 8.14 5.89
N THR A 102 4.84 9.32 5.37
CA THR A 102 4.97 9.62 3.96
C THR A 102 6.38 10.14 3.67
N LEU A 103 7.05 9.56 2.68
CA LEU A 103 8.34 10.02 2.16
C LEU A 103 8.10 10.91 0.94
N MET A 104 8.65 12.13 0.96
CA MET A 104 8.44 13.14 -0.06
C MET A 104 9.75 13.85 -0.43
N ASP A 105 9.77 14.52 -1.57
CA ASP A 105 10.84 15.47 -1.92
C ASP A 105 10.57 16.87 -1.35
N ARG A 106 11.53 17.80 -1.53
CA ARG A 106 11.39 19.19 -1.06
C ARG A 106 10.22 19.94 -1.70
N SER A 107 9.77 19.51 -2.88
CA SER A 107 8.61 20.09 -3.58
C SER A 107 7.28 19.58 -3.03
N GLY A 108 7.31 18.59 -2.13
CA GLY A 108 6.13 17.92 -1.61
C GLY A 108 5.61 16.81 -2.53
N LYS A 109 6.38 16.37 -3.51
CA LYS A 109 6.04 15.21 -4.34
C LYS A 109 6.36 13.93 -3.56
N ILE A 110 5.42 13.00 -3.54
CA ILE A 110 5.60 11.71 -2.87
C ILE A 110 6.53 10.83 -3.70
N TRP A 111 7.50 10.19 -3.04
CA TRP A 111 8.38 9.22 -3.68
C TRP A 111 7.61 7.95 -4.05
N SER A 112 7.75 7.53 -5.30
CA SER A 112 6.97 6.44 -5.89
C SER A 112 7.81 5.66 -6.89
N ASN A 113 7.62 4.34 -6.91
CA ASN A 113 8.12 3.45 -7.94
C ASN A 113 7.03 3.00 -8.94
N GLY A 114 5.87 3.66 -8.94
CA GLY A 114 4.73 3.35 -9.81
C GLY A 114 4.00 2.04 -9.48
N THR A 115 4.44 1.29 -8.46
CA THR A 115 3.97 -0.09 -8.22
C THR A 115 3.75 -0.37 -6.72
N SER A 116 4.69 -1.07 -6.07
CA SER A 116 4.58 -1.53 -4.69
C SER A 116 4.49 -0.38 -3.68
N VAL A 117 5.27 0.68 -3.86
CA VAL A 117 5.25 1.85 -2.97
C VAL A 117 3.89 2.56 -3.04
N ASP A 118 3.34 2.72 -4.24
CA ASP A 118 2.02 3.35 -4.43
C ASP A 118 0.91 2.51 -3.80
N ARG A 119 1.01 1.19 -3.92
CA ARG A 119 0.09 0.25 -3.28
C ARG A 119 0.13 0.38 -1.76
N LEU A 120 1.31 0.53 -1.16
CA LEU A 120 1.46 0.75 0.29
C LEU A 120 0.82 2.08 0.70
N TYR A 121 1.07 3.17 -0.02
CA TYR A 121 0.41 4.44 0.28
C TYR A 121 -1.11 4.39 0.13
N ALA A 122 -1.62 3.71 -0.90
CA ALA A 122 -3.05 3.50 -1.06
C ALA A 122 -3.64 2.71 0.11
N MET A 123 -2.96 1.66 0.55
CA MET A 123 -3.34 0.88 1.72
C MET A 123 -3.37 1.72 2.99
N HIS A 124 -2.39 2.59 3.20
CA HIS A 124 -2.35 3.49 4.37
C HIS A 124 -3.53 4.45 4.37
N ARG A 125 -3.86 5.07 3.23
CA ARG A 125 -5.04 5.94 3.11
C ARG A 125 -6.32 5.23 3.48
N LEU A 126 -6.46 3.97 3.04
CA LEU A 126 -7.64 3.16 3.32
C LEU A 126 -7.72 2.77 4.80
N TYR A 127 -6.59 2.42 5.43
CA TYR A 127 -6.54 2.14 6.87
C TYR A 127 -6.93 3.35 7.72
N HIS A 128 -6.42 4.54 7.37
CA HIS A 128 -6.81 5.78 8.05
C HIS A 128 -8.28 6.13 7.82
N GLY A 129 -8.76 5.91 6.60
CA GLY A 129 -10.17 6.06 6.24
C GLY A 129 -11.07 5.11 7.03
N SER A 130 -10.75 3.81 7.12
CA SER A 130 -11.57 2.82 7.82
C SER A 130 -11.70 3.13 9.32
N ARG A 131 -10.63 3.61 9.95
CA ARG A 131 -10.66 4.07 11.35
C ARG A 131 -11.52 5.31 11.54
N SER A 132 -11.60 6.19 10.55
CA SER A 132 -12.50 7.35 10.62
C SER A 132 -13.97 6.95 10.58
N LEU A 133 -14.32 5.88 9.85
CA LEU A 133 -15.68 5.33 9.81
C LEU A 133 -16.14 4.75 11.15
N VAL A 134 -15.22 4.24 11.99
CA VAL A 134 -15.56 3.76 13.34
C VAL A 134 -16.06 4.90 14.22
N LYS A 135 -15.60 6.13 14.00
CA LYS A 135 -16.04 7.31 14.76
C LYS A 135 -17.41 7.82 14.30
N GLU A 136 -17.96 7.28 13.22
CA GLU A 136 -19.25 7.69 12.70
C GLU A 136 -20.37 7.00 13.50
N HIS A 137 -21.04 7.77 14.36
CA HIS A 137 -22.13 7.29 15.22
C HIS A 137 -23.44 7.00 14.48
N SER A 138 -23.46 7.11 13.16
CA SER A 138 -24.68 6.91 12.36
C SER A 138 -24.91 5.42 12.11
N LEU A 139 -25.92 4.87 12.79
CA LEU A 139 -26.34 3.46 12.67
C LEU A 139 -26.73 3.05 11.24
N VAL A 140 -27.10 4.01 10.39
CA VAL A 140 -27.54 3.72 9.01
C VAL A 140 -26.42 3.92 7.99
N LEU A 141 -25.58 4.95 8.20
CA LEU A 141 -24.53 5.29 7.23
C LEU A 141 -23.30 4.39 7.39
N ARG A 142 -22.97 4.00 8.63
CA ARG A 142 -21.79 3.18 8.91
C ARG A 142 -21.85 1.81 8.19
N PRO A 143 -22.95 1.02 8.25
CA PRO A 143 -23.08 -0.21 7.46
C PRO A 143 -22.98 -0.01 5.96
N LEU A 144 -23.56 1.08 5.44
CA LEU A 144 -23.51 1.40 4.02
C LEU A 144 -22.09 1.73 3.55
N PHE A 145 -21.33 2.49 4.34
CA PHE A 145 -19.94 2.83 4.01
C PHE A 145 -19.02 1.61 4.13
N VAL A 146 -19.19 0.79 5.17
CA VAL A 146 -18.44 -0.47 5.33
C VAL A 146 -18.72 -1.42 4.18
N ALA A 147 -19.99 -1.63 3.80
CA ALA A 147 -20.35 -2.45 2.64
C ALA A 147 -19.75 -1.91 1.34
N SER A 148 -19.82 -0.59 1.11
CA SER A 148 -19.24 0.04 -0.08
C SER A 148 -17.72 -0.11 -0.15
N ALA A 149 -17.04 0.10 0.98
CA ALA A 149 -15.61 -0.08 1.11
C ALA A 149 -15.19 -1.55 0.95
N LEU A 150 -16.00 -2.50 1.44
CA LEU A 150 -15.79 -3.95 1.24
C LEU A 150 -15.93 -4.35 -0.21
N ILE A 151 -16.95 -3.89 -0.92
CA ILE A 151 -17.13 -4.18 -2.36
C ILE A 151 -15.93 -3.64 -3.17
N GLN A 152 -15.49 -2.42 -2.85
CA GLN A 152 -14.37 -1.79 -3.55
C GLN A 152 -13.02 -2.42 -3.20
N SER A 153 -12.84 -2.92 -1.97
CA SER A 153 -11.60 -3.57 -1.53
C SER A 153 -11.53 -5.05 -1.92
N ALA A 154 -12.62 -5.80 -1.84
CA ALA A 154 -12.68 -7.23 -2.18
C ALA A 154 -12.36 -7.49 -3.66
N SER A 155 -12.65 -6.53 -4.54
CA SER A 155 -12.29 -6.62 -5.97
C SER A 155 -10.79 -6.48 -6.23
N ASN A 156 -10.02 -5.90 -5.29
CA ASN A 156 -8.64 -5.46 -5.54
C ASN A 156 -7.59 -5.98 -4.53
N ASN A 157 -7.98 -6.32 -3.29
CA ASN A 157 -7.05 -6.74 -2.25
C ASN A 157 -7.73 -7.46 -1.06
N PHE A 158 -7.58 -8.79 -0.99
CA PHE A 158 -8.12 -9.61 0.10
C PHE A 158 -7.64 -9.22 1.50
N GLN A 159 -6.38 -8.80 1.65
CA GLN A 159 -5.84 -8.39 2.96
C GLN A 159 -6.54 -7.12 3.46
N LEU A 160 -6.84 -6.20 2.54
CA LEU A 160 -7.57 -4.99 2.86
C LEU A 160 -9.01 -5.28 3.27
N ALA A 161 -9.71 -6.16 2.54
CA ALA A 161 -11.04 -6.59 2.91
C ALA A 161 -11.04 -7.25 4.31
N GLY A 162 -10.06 -8.11 4.58
CA GLY A 162 -9.90 -8.74 5.91
C GLY A 162 -9.69 -7.73 7.04
N LEU A 163 -8.85 -6.70 6.82
CA LEU A 163 -8.61 -5.65 7.81
C LEU A 163 -9.85 -4.78 8.06
N LEU A 164 -10.58 -4.45 6.99
CA LEU A 164 -11.82 -3.68 7.07
C LEU A 164 -12.92 -4.47 7.82
N LEU A 165 -12.99 -5.78 7.59
CA LEU A 165 -13.86 -6.69 8.35
C LEU A 165 -13.47 -6.78 9.83
N SER A 166 -12.16 -6.88 10.14
CA SER A 166 -11.72 -6.98 11.54
C SER A 166 -12.00 -5.72 12.35
N ASP A 167 -11.93 -4.54 11.71
CA ASP A 167 -12.23 -3.26 12.36
C ASP A 167 -13.75 -3.00 12.50
N HIS A 168 -14.60 -3.69 11.74
CA HIS A 168 -16.05 -3.45 11.67
C HIS A 168 -16.87 -4.74 11.80
N VAL A 169 -16.45 -5.66 12.68
CA VAL A 169 -17.14 -6.95 12.91
C VAL A 169 -18.58 -6.75 13.39
N ASP A 170 -18.81 -5.74 14.24
CA ASP A 170 -20.14 -5.36 14.73
C ASP A 170 -21.08 -4.97 13.59
N THR A 171 -20.60 -4.14 12.67
CA THR A 171 -21.32 -3.74 11.48
C THR A 171 -21.60 -4.92 10.54
N LEU A 172 -20.68 -5.90 10.47
CA LEU A 172 -20.90 -7.13 9.72
C LEU A 172 -22.05 -7.95 10.32
N CYS A 173 -22.08 -8.09 11.65
CA CYS A 173 -23.18 -8.76 12.33
C CYS A 173 -24.51 -8.03 12.05
N GLU A 174 -24.55 -6.70 12.15
CA GLU A 174 -25.74 -5.91 11.79
C GLU A 174 -26.19 -6.16 10.34
N LEU A 175 -25.27 -6.17 9.38
CA LEU A 175 -25.57 -6.46 7.97
C LEU A 175 -26.15 -7.87 7.78
N ILE A 176 -25.59 -8.88 8.47
CA ILE A 176 -26.09 -10.27 8.41
C ILE A 176 -27.46 -10.39 9.07
N HIS A 177 -27.67 -9.71 10.20
CA HIS A 177 -28.95 -9.71 10.91
C HIS A 177 -30.06 -8.99 10.12
N HIS A 178 -29.72 -7.96 9.34
CA HIS A 178 -30.66 -7.27 8.45
C HIS A 178 -30.85 -7.94 7.09
N ALA A 179 -29.89 -8.77 6.65
CA ALA A 179 -30.06 -9.66 5.51
C ALA A 179 -30.93 -10.85 5.93
N ASP A 180 -32.21 -10.58 6.19
CA ASP A 180 -33.18 -11.59 6.57
C ASP A 180 -33.32 -12.61 5.43
N PHE A 181 -32.63 -13.75 5.55
CA PHE A 181 -32.61 -14.82 4.55
C PHE A 181 -33.97 -15.53 4.41
N GLU A 182 -34.95 -15.19 5.25
CA GLU A 182 -36.31 -15.74 5.19
C GLU A 182 -37.08 -15.38 3.91
N GLN A 183 -36.61 -14.39 3.13
CA GLN A 183 -37.27 -14.02 1.86
C GLN A 183 -36.82 -14.84 0.64
N ILE A 184 -35.89 -15.80 0.81
CA ILE A 184 -35.44 -16.70 -0.28
C ILE A 184 -36.11 -18.09 -0.17
N ALA A 185 -36.71 -18.43 0.97
CA ALA A 185 -37.62 -19.57 1.07
C ALA A 185 -38.98 -19.16 0.48
N GLY A 186 -39.12 -19.28 -0.84
CA GLY A 186 -40.41 -19.15 -1.51
C GLY A 186 -41.47 -20.05 -0.84
N PRO A 187 -42.76 -19.69 -0.92
CA PRO A 187 -43.80 -20.46 -0.26
C PRO A 187 -43.82 -21.88 -0.85
N THR A 188 -43.34 -22.86 -0.08
CA THR A 188 -43.71 -24.26 -0.24
C THR A 188 -45.19 -24.37 0.08
N ALA A 189 -46.02 -24.02 -0.90
CA ALA A 189 -47.42 -24.40 -0.91
C ALA A 189 -47.47 -25.92 -1.12
N ALA A 190 -47.72 -26.60 -0.01
CA ALA A 190 -48.17 -27.97 0.00
C ALA A 190 -49.39 -28.12 -0.91
N VAL A 191 -49.24 -28.90 -1.98
CA VAL A 191 -50.35 -29.63 -2.60
C VAL A 191 -49.90 -31.08 -2.72
N MET A 192 -50.54 -31.94 -1.94
CA MET A 192 -50.43 -33.39 -2.00
C MET A 192 -51.21 -33.95 -3.21
N GLU A 193 -50.79 -35.16 -3.59
CA GLU A 193 -51.39 -36.14 -4.54
C GLU A 193 -51.10 -35.97 -6.04
N GLU A 194 -50.85 -37.01 -6.84
CA GLU A 194 -50.38 -38.40 -6.66
C GLU A 194 -50.10 -38.94 -8.10
N VAL A 195 -49.25 -39.97 -8.21
CA VAL A 195 -49.17 -40.97 -9.32
C VAL A 195 -48.67 -40.55 -10.73
N SER A 196 -47.39 -40.83 -11.01
CA SER A 196 -46.90 -41.80 -12.03
C SER A 196 -45.51 -41.44 -12.56
N SER A 197 -44.56 -42.38 -12.44
CA SER A 197 -43.30 -42.42 -13.22
C SER A 197 -43.45 -43.45 -14.36
N PRO A 198 -42.46 -43.70 -15.25
CA PRO A 198 -41.29 -42.90 -15.64
C PRO A 198 -41.08 -42.85 -17.18
N THR A 199 -40.25 -41.93 -17.70
CA THR A 199 -39.33 -42.28 -18.80
C THR A 199 -38.10 -41.37 -18.88
N SER A 200 -36.99 -42.07 -19.12
CA SER A 200 -35.60 -41.68 -19.25
C SER A 200 -35.27 -40.89 -20.52
N GLY A 201 -34.20 -40.07 -20.46
CA GLY A 201 -33.49 -39.48 -21.59
C GLY A 201 -33.11 -38.02 -21.32
N ASP A 202 -32.05 -37.73 -20.57
CA ASP A 202 -30.66 -37.57 -21.02
C ASP A 202 -30.39 -36.28 -21.81
N VAL A 203 -29.19 -35.73 -21.56
CA VAL A 203 -28.51 -34.63 -22.28
C VAL A 203 -28.87 -33.19 -21.87
N SER A 204 -27.99 -32.51 -21.14
CA SER A 204 -27.01 -31.61 -21.78
C SER A 204 -26.04 -30.92 -20.80
N LYS A 205 -24.75 -31.12 -21.06
CA LYS A 205 -23.62 -30.36 -20.52
C LYS A 205 -23.67 -28.91 -21.01
N ILE A 206 -23.77 -27.95 -20.09
CA ILE A 206 -23.53 -26.54 -20.44
C ILE A 206 -22.05 -26.22 -20.20
N CYS A 207 -21.30 -26.28 -21.30
CA CYS A 207 -19.90 -25.86 -21.40
C CYS A 207 -19.88 -24.39 -21.81
N LEU A 208 -19.45 -23.49 -20.93
CA LEU A 208 -19.29 -22.06 -21.24
C LEU A 208 -17.91 -21.81 -21.87
N LYS A 209 -17.84 -21.86 -23.21
CA LYS A 209 -16.71 -21.34 -24.00
C LYS A 209 -16.83 -19.82 -24.14
N ARG A 210 -15.90 -19.06 -23.56
CA ARG A 210 -15.70 -17.64 -23.92
C ARG A 210 -14.70 -17.56 -25.08
N LYS A 211 -15.18 -17.15 -26.24
CA LYS A 211 -14.41 -16.80 -27.44
C LYS A 211 -14.04 -15.32 -27.33
N ALA A 212 -12.75 -15.00 -27.19
CA ALA A 212 -12.24 -13.65 -27.38
C ALA A 212 -11.56 -13.61 -28.74
N GLU A 213 -12.19 -12.90 -29.69
CA GLU A 213 -11.72 -12.70 -31.06
C GLU A 213 -11.22 -11.25 -31.13
N LEU A 214 -9.89 -11.08 -31.09
CA LEU A 214 -9.22 -9.81 -31.31
C LEU A 214 -8.82 -9.75 -32.77
N GLN A 215 -9.51 -8.92 -33.55
CA GLN A 215 -9.04 -8.52 -34.88
C GLN A 215 -7.98 -7.42 -34.76
N PRO A 216 -6.83 -7.56 -35.44
CA PRO A 216 -5.94 -6.43 -35.70
C PRO A 216 -6.43 -5.65 -36.93
N SER A 217 -6.65 -4.34 -36.75
CA SER A 217 -6.92 -3.40 -37.84
C SER A 217 -5.62 -2.92 -38.47
N HIS A 218 -5.58 -2.97 -39.80
CA HIS A 218 -4.45 -2.65 -40.67
C HIS A 218 -4.01 -1.18 -40.62
N GLU A 219 -2.69 -1.01 -40.71
CA GLU A 219 -1.89 -0.07 -41.51
C GLU A 219 -2.52 1.26 -41.99
N ALA A 220 -1.79 2.35 -41.73
CA ALA A 220 -1.73 3.50 -42.63
C ALA A 220 -0.27 3.91 -42.89
N LYS A 221 0.18 3.69 -44.13
CA LYS A 221 1.38 4.24 -44.76
C LYS A 221 1.15 5.68 -45.23
N LYS A 222 2.17 6.53 -45.11
CA LYS A 222 2.60 7.63 -46.03
C LYS A 222 3.79 8.34 -45.34
N ALA A 223 5.05 8.30 -45.80
CA ALA A 223 5.70 8.71 -47.07
C ALA A 223 5.88 10.24 -47.25
N LEU A 224 7.12 10.62 -47.59
CA LEU A 224 7.69 11.92 -47.99
C LEU A 224 7.88 12.95 -46.86
N THR A 225 9.04 13.61 -46.70
CA THR A 225 10.04 14.08 -47.68
C THR A 225 11.42 14.17 -47.03
#